data_AF-N9E673-F1
#
_entry.id   AF-N9E673-F1
#
_cell.length_a   1.000
_cell.length_b   1.000
_cell.length_c   1.000
_cell.angle_alpha   90.00
_cell.angle_beta   90.00
_cell.angle_gamma   90.00
#
_symmetry.space_group_name_H-M   'P 1'
#
loop_
_entity.id
_entity.type
_entity.pdbx_description
1 polymer ?
#
loop_
_entity_poly.entity_id
_entity_poly.type
_entity_poly.pdbx_seq_one_letter_code
_entity_poly.pdbx_strand_id
1 'polypeptide(L)'
;MENHVYSLNDVKNMSPEIYTILSQNKINHLNLDGVKFIPDIGGSQFVIGEKYHDTDNGSTTLFYLIKIKPKIEVYNLGESYAIDGKYNLSYKYSAGNNKNIKLN
;
A
#
# COMPACT_ATOMS: atom_id res chain seq x y z
N MET A 1 11.20 9.88 -3.85
CA MET A 1 9.89 9.27 -4.11
C MET A 1 8.84 10.32 -3.90
N GLU A 2 7.91 10.47 -4.83
CA GLU A 2 6.73 11.30 -4.61
C GLU A 2 5.97 10.76 -3.40
N ASN A 3 5.62 11.63 -2.45
CA ASN A 3 5.05 11.23 -1.17
C ASN A 3 3.53 11.47 -1.13
N HIS A 4 2.91 11.57 -2.30
CA HIS A 4 1.51 11.91 -2.44
C HIS A 4 0.62 10.68 -2.30
N VAL A 5 -0.43 10.81 -1.49
CA VAL A 5 -1.48 9.80 -1.31
C VAL A 5 -2.69 10.28 -2.10
N TYR A 6 -3.14 9.45 -3.03
CA TYR A 6 -4.30 9.69 -3.87
C TYR A 6 -5.54 9.05 -3.25
N SER A 7 -6.69 9.73 -3.31
CA SER A 7 -7.96 9.08 -2.95
C SER A 7 -8.32 8.00 -3.98
N LEU A 8 -9.17 7.04 -3.62
CA LEU A 8 -9.64 6.03 -4.58
C LEU A 8 -10.35 6.64 -5.79
N ASN A 9 -11.02 7.78 -5.63
CA ASN A 9 -11.64 8.50 -6.75
C ASN A 9 -10.60 9.13 -7.68
N ASP A 10 -9.51 9.66 -7.14
CA ASP A 10 -8.40 10.17 -7.96
C ASP A 10 -7.74 9.03 -8.73
N VAL A 11 -7.49 7.90 -8.07
CA VAL A 11 -6.97 6.68 -8.72
C VAL A 11 -7.90 6.21 -9.83
N LYS A 12 -9.22 6.24 -9.62
CA LYS A 12 -10.21 5.88 -10.67
C LYS A 12 -10.06 6.74 -11.93
N ASN A 13 -9.78 8.03 -11.77
CA ASN A 13 -9.64 8.96 -12.89
C ASN A 13 -8.25 8.86 -13.56
N MET A 14 -7.20 8.62 -12.78
CA MET A 14 -5.81 8.61 -13.26
C MET A 14 -5.36 7.25 -13.80
N SER A 15 -5.80 6.16 -13.18
CA SER A 15 -5.45 4.78 -13.54
C SER A 15 -6.66 3.86 -13.29
N PRO A 16 -7.66 3.88 -14.19
CA PRO A 16 -8.86 3.05 -14.08
C PRO A 16 -8.56 1.55 -13.94
N GLU A 17 -7.46 1.07 -14.54
CA GLU A 17 -7.03 -0.32 -14.45
C GLU A 17 -6.58 -0.70 -13.04
N ILE A 18 -5.83 0.17 -12.35
CA ILE A 18 -5.42 -0.06 -10.96
C ILE A 18 -6.64 0.06 -10.05
N TYR A 19 -7.51 1.05 -10.27
CA TYR A 19 -8.78 1.16 -9.52
C TYR A 19 -9.64 -0.11 -9.64
N THR A 20 -9.75 -0.68 -10.83
CA THR A 20 -10.49 -1.92 -11.07
C THR A 20 -9.94 -3.07 -10.23
N ILE A 21 -8.60 -3.19 -10.14
CA ILE A 21 -7.93 -4.20 -9.32
C ILE A 21 -8.19 -3.96 -7.83
N LEU A 22 -8.05 -2.72 -7.36
CA LEU A 22 -8.32 -2.37 -5.95
C LEU A 22 -9.78 -2.63 -5.56
N SER A 23 -10.71 -2.51 -6.52
CA SER A 23 -12.14 -2.77 -6.33
C SER A 23 -12.51 -4.27 -6.35
N GLN A 24 -11.57 -5.17 -6.65
CA GLN A 24 -11.82 -6.62 -6.59
C GLN A 24 -11.98 -7.08 -5.14
N ASN A 25 -12.84 -8.07 -4.87
CA ASN A 25 -13.11 -8.60 -3.52
C ASN A 25 -11.84 -8.95 -2.70
N LYS A 26 -10.76 -9.39 -3.38
CA LYS A 26 -9.47 -9.70 -2.75
C LYS A 26 -8.80 -8.48 -2.09
N ILE A 27 -9.11 -7.26 -2.52
CA ILE A 27 -8.52 -6.02 -2.00
C ILE A 27 -9.60 -5.11 -1.40
N ASN A 28 -10.81 -5.09 -1.97
CA ASN A 28 -11.90 -4.21 -1.54
C ASN A 28 -12.25 -4.35 -0.05
N HIS A 29 -12.13 -5.56 0.52
CA HIS A 29 -12.38 -5.79 1.95
C HIS A 29 -11.40 -5.07 2.89
N LEU A 30 -10.26 -4.59 2.36
CA LEU A 30 -9.31 -3.78 3.13
C LEU A 30 -9.92 -2.41 3.46
N ASN A 31 -10.85 -1.91 2.65
CA ASN A 31 -11.51 -0.61 2.77
C ASN A 31 -10.47 0.52 2.89
N LEU A 32 -9.66 0.67 1.84
CA LEU A 32 -8.59 1.66 1.76
C LEU A 32 -9.17 3.06 1.59
N ASP A 33 -8.59 4.03 2.29
CA ASP A 33 -8.95 5.45 2.19
C ASP A 33 -8.05 6.16 1.17
N GLY A 34 -6.80 5.72 1.06
CA GLY A 34 -5.79 6.32 0.20
C GLY A 34 -4.84 5.30 -0.41
N VAL A 35 -4.22 5.69 -1.53
CA VAL A 35 -3.24 4.87 -2.24
C VAL A 35 -2.07 5.73 -2.70
N LYS A 36 -0.87 5.22 -2.49
CA LYS A 36 0.37 5.80 -2.97
C LYS A 36 1.02 4.88 -4.01
N PHE A 37 1.36 5.44 -5.17
CA PHE A 37 2.06 4.70 -6.21
C PHE A 37 3.54 4.52 -5.86
N ILE A 38 4.04 3.31 -6.10
CA ILE A 38 5.48 3.03 -6.12
C ILE A 38 5.90 2.96 -7.58
N PRO A 39 7.06 3.55 -7.97
CA PRO A 39 7.59 3.39 -9.32
C PRO A 39 7.68 1.90 -9.71
N ASP A 40 7.52 1.62 -11.00
CA ASP A 40 7.71 0.26 -11.51
C ASP A 40 9.16 -0.20 -11.26
N ILE A 41 9.30 -1.39 -10.69
CA ILE A 41 10.60 -1.96 -10.29
C ILE A 41 10.70 -3.36 -10.89
N GLY A 42 11.65 -3.58 -11.79
CA GLY A 42 11.90 -4.91 -12.35
C GLY A 42 10.73 -5.53 -13.12
N GLY A 43 9.79 -4.71 -13.63
CA GLY A 43 8.55 -5.19 -14.27
C GLY A 43 7.42 -5.53 -13.28
N SER A 44 7.68 -5.38 -11.98
CA SER A 44 6.67 -5.42 -10.94
C SER A 44 6.10 -4.02 -10.69
N GLN A 45 4.80 -3.95 -10.48
CA GLN A 45 4.07 -2.72 -10.16
C GLN A 45 3.47 -2.86 -8.76
N PHE A 46 3.71 -1.87 -7.90
CA PHE A 46 3.26 -1.88 -6.51
C PHE A 46 2.54 -0.58 -6.14
N VAL A 47 1.64 -0.67 -5.18
CA VAL A 47 1.07 0.49 -4.48
C VAL A 47 1.09 0.25 -2.97
N ILE A 48 1.11 1.34 -2.19
CA ILE A 48 0.82 1.32 -0.77
C ILE A 48 -0.63 1.75 -0.57
N GLY A 49 -1.44 0.89 0.03
CA GLY A 49 -2.78 1.23 0.50
C GLY A 49 -2.73 1.73 1.95
N GLU A 50 -3.48 2.78 2.24
CA GLU A 50 -3.65 3.34 3.58
C GLU A 50 -5.10 3.18 4.02
N LYS A 51 -5.28 2.73 5.26
CA LYS A 51 -6.57 2.70 5.95
C LYS A 51 -6.47 3.50 7.23
N TYR A 52 -7.28 4.53 7.34
CA TYR A 52 -7.36 5.38 8.52
C TYR A 52 -8.40 4.82 9.49
N HIS A 53 -8.07 4.84 10.77
CA HIS A 53 -8.96 4.39 11.83
C HIS A 53 -8.87 5.34 13.01
N ASP A 54 -9.97 6.04 13.28
CA ASP A 54 -10.12 6.82 14.48
C ASP A 54 -10.38 5.90 15.66
N THR A 55 -9.58 6.08 16.71
CA THR A 55 -9.75 5.41 18.00
C THR A 55 -10.04 6.46 19.07
N ASP A 56 -10.58 6.02 20.21
CA ASP A 56 -10.80 6.90 21.37
C ASP A 56 -9.50 7.59 21.86
N ASN A 57 -8.33 7.05 21.50
CA ASN A 57 -7.01 7.56 21.87
C ASN A 57 -6.27 8.30 20.72
N GLY A 58 -6.93 8.54 19.59
CA GLY A 58 -6.38 9.22 18.41
C GLY A 58 -6.52 8.43 17.11
N SER A 59 -5.96 8.93 16.01
CA SER A 59 -6.05 8.27 14.71
C SER A 59 -4.85 7.35 14.47
N THR A 60 -5.13 6.14 13.99
CA THR A 60 -4.13 5.16 13.56
C THR A 60 -4.24 4.93 12.06
N THR A 61 -3.15 4.49 11.44
CA THR A 61 -3.12 4.13 10.02
C THR A 61 -2.59 2.73 9.86
N LEU A 62 -3.29 1.91 9.09
CA LEU A 62 -2.83 0.60 8.66
C LEU A 62 -2.36 0.68 7.21
N PHE A 63 -1.17 0.15 6.97
CA PHE A 63 -0.52 0.17 5.66
C PHE A 63 -0.54 -1.23 5.03
N TYR A 64 -0.73 -1.27 3.71
CA TYR A 64 -0.72 -2.49 2.92
C TYR A 64 0.17 -2.31 1.68
N LEU A 65 1.08 -3.25 1.42
CA LEU A 65 1.75 -3.33 0.13
C LEU A 65 0.88 -4.19 -0.80
N ILE A 66 0.49 -3.64 -1.94
CA ILE A 66 -0.30 -4.34 -2.95
C ILE A 66 0.56 -4.44 -4.21
N LYS A 67 0.97 -5.67 -4.54
CA LYS A 67 1.59 -5.98 -5.83
C LYS A 67 0.47 -6.10 -6.85
N ILE A 68 0.51 -5.29 -7.90
CA ILE A 68 -0.47 -5.28 -8.99
C ILE A 68 -0.01 -6.22 -10.12
N LYS A 69 1.30 -6.20 -10.44
CA LYS A 69 1.93 -7.03 -11.48
C LYS A 69 3.19 -7.72 -10.95
N PRO A 70 3.53 -8.92 -11.45
CA PRO A 70 2.78 -9.68 -12.46
C PRO A 70 1.58 -10.46 -11.89
N LYS A 71 1.48 -10.55 -10.56
CA LYS A 71 0.42 -11.25 -9.84
C LYS A 71 -0.07 -10.39 -8.68
N ILE A 72 -1.38 -10.41 -8.47
CA ILE A 72 -2.01 -9.65 -7.38
C ILE A 72 -1.67 -10.31 -6.04
N GLU A 73 -0.90 -9.62 -5.22
CA GLU A 73 -0.48 -10.05 -3.87
C GLU A 73 -0.64 -8.89 -2.89
N VAL A 74 -1.02 -9.21 -1.66
CA VAL A 74 -1.30 -8.21 -0.62
C VAL A 74 -0.50 -8.59 0.63
N TYR A 75 0.24 -7.62 1.16
CA TYR A 75 0.99 -7.75 2.40
C TYR A 75 0.52 -6.70 3.40
N ASN A 76 0.11 -7.13 4.58
CA ASN A 76 -0.16 -6.22 5.69
C ASN A 76 1.18 -5.75 6.28
N LEU A 77 1.44 -4.44 6.21
CA LEU A 77 2.65 -3.80 6.72
C LEU A 77 2.51 -3.33 8.17
N GLY A 78 1.30 -3.36 8.73
CA GLY A 78 1.03 -2.87 10.08
C GLY A 78 0.94 -1.35 10.12
N GLU A 79 1.54 -0.76 11.15
CA GLU A 79 1.37 0.66 11.51
C GLU A 79 2.48 1.56 10.97
N SER A 80 3.55 0.99 10.41
CA SER A 80 4.64 1.77 9.84
C SER A 80 5.40 1.00 8.79
N TYR A 81 5.89 1.74 7.80
CA TYR A 81 6.77 1.22 6.76
C TYR A 81 7.78 2.29 6.32
N ALA A 82 8.89 1.85 5.75
CA ALA A 82 9.87 2.68 5.09
C ALA A 82 10.35 1.99 3.82
N ILE A 83 10.64 2.75 2.77
CA ILE A 83 11.24 2.24 1.54
C ILE A 83 12.53 3.03 1.29
N ASP A 84 13.66 2.33 1.24
CA ASP A 84 14.95 2.98 0.97
C ASP A 84 15.14 3.25 -0.54
N GLY A 85 16.21 3.99 -0.88
CA GLY A 85 16.55 4.31 -2.28
C GLY A 85 16.94 3.10 -3.14
N LYS A 86 17.08 1.91 -2.53
CA LYS A 86 17.31 0.65 -3.22
C LYS A 86 16.03 -0.20 -3.28
N TYR A 87 14.88 0.34 -2.89
CA TYR A 87 13.60 -0.38 -2.85
C TYR A 87 13.58 -1.57 -1.89
N ASN A 88 14.31 -1.48 -0.78
CA ASN A 88 14.10 -2.36 0.36
C ASN A 88 12.96 -1.76 1.20
N LEU A 89 11.86 -2.51 1.34
CA LEU A 89 10.72 -2.15 2.17
C LEU A 89 10.89 -2.75 3.56
N SER A 90 10.99 -1.91 4.57
CA SER A 90 10.99 -2.27 5.98
C SER A 90 9.63 -1.94 6.59
N TYR A 91 9.09 -2.80 7.44
CA TYR A 91 7.80 -2.55 8.10
C TYR A 91 7.73 -3.21 9.47
N LYS A 92 6.81 -2.71 10.30
CA LYS A 92 6.68 -3.14 11.69
C LYS A 92 5.21 -3.25 12.09
N TYR A 93 4.89 -4.39 12.72
CA TYR A 93 3.66 -4.55 13.49
C TYR A 93 3.86 -3.96 14.89
N SER A 94 2.78 -3.48 15.51
CA SER A 94 2.76 -2.99 16.89
C SER A 94 3.54 -3.88 17.88
N ALA A 95 3.57 -5.19 17.65
CA ALA A 95 4.29 -6.19 18.46
C ALA A 95 5.83 -6.27 18.27
N GLY A 96 6.48 -5.36 17.55
CA GLY A 96 7.94 -5.17 17.67
C GLY A 96 8.84 -5.78 16.58
N ASN A 97 8.35 -6.74 15.78
CA ASN A 97 9.20 -7.42 14.79
C ASN A 97 9.32 -6.62 13.49
N ASN A 98 10.53 -6.13 13.21
CA ASN A 98 10.89 -5.51 11.93
C ASN A 98 10.99 -6.61 10.85
N LYS A 99 10.24 -6.45 9.77
CA LYS A 99 10.32 -7.31 8.59
C LYS A 99 10.85 -6.50 7.40
N ASN A 100 11.54 -7.19 6.48
CA ASN A 100 12.11 -6.58 5.29
C ASN A 100 11.68 -7.38 4.05
N ILE A 101 11.28 -6.68 2.99
CA ILE A 101 10.96 -7.25 1.67
C ILE A 101 11.73 -6.46 0.62
N LYS A 102 12.41 -7.17 -0.29
CA LYS A 102 12.96 -6.55 -1.50
C LYS A 102 11.84 -6.40 -2.51
N LEU A 103 11.63 -5.19 -3.02
CA LEU A 103 10.72 -4.98 -4.15
C LEU A 103 11.49 -5.31 -5.45
N ASN A 104 11.09 -6.37 -6.14
CA ASN A 104 11.62 -6.83 -7.41
C ASN A 104 10.53 -7.51 -8.25
#